data_AF-A0A9D2XZY1-F1
#
_entry.id   AF-A0A9D2XZY1-F1
#
_cell.length_a   1.000
_cell.length_b   1.000
_cell.length_c   1.000
_cell.angle_alpha   90.00
_cell.angle_beta   90.00
_cell.angle_gamma   90.00
#
_symmetry.space_group_name_H-M   'P 1'
#
loop_
_entity.id
_entity.type
_entity.pdbx_description
1 polymer ?
#
loop_
_entity_poly.entity_id
_entity_poly.type
_entity_poly.pdbx_seq_one_letter_code
_entity_poly.pdbx_strand_id
1 'polypeptide(L)'
;ARITQLIRGFSSTWKQSVESMSQEVMRSFTNFKNGTSIIQGALTQLIQYYHGFHKILNQPTFRSLAVRSELINLHHLMVEVKKHKPNF
;
A
#
# COMPACT_ATOMS: atom_id res chain seq x y z
N ALA A 1 -10.61 -1.18 -19.18
CA ALA A 1 -10.94 0.08 -18.47
C ALA A 1 -10.76 -0.03 -16.95
N ARG A 2 -11.52 -0.88 -16.24
CA ARG A 2 -11.50 -0.94 -14.76
C ARG A 2 -10.14 -1.29 -14.15
N ILE A 3 -9.42 -2.29 -14.69
CA ILE A 3 -8.08 -2.67 -14.20
C ILE A 3 -7.08 -1.51 -14.36
N THR A 4 -7.13 -0.83 -15.50
CA THR A 4 -6.27 0.33 -15.78
C THR A 4 -6.51 1.46 -14.77
N GLN A 5 -7.77 1.76 -14.48
CA GLN A 5 -8.15 2.77 -13.48
C GLN A 5 -7.66 2.38 -12.08
N LEU A 6 -7.76 1.10 -11.70
CA LEU A 6 -7.27 0.62 -10.41
C LEU A 6 -5.75 0.77 -10.28
N ILE A 7 -4.98 0.34 -11.29
CA ILE A 7 -3.51 0.42 -11.26
C ILE A 7 -3.06 1.88 -11.18
N ARG A 8 -3.57 2.74 -12.06
CA ARG A 8 -3.20 4.17 -12.10
C ARG A 8 -3.68 4.92 -10.87
N GLY A 9 -4.91 4.68 -10.45
CA GLY A 9 -5.50 5.27 -9.25
C GLY A 9 -4.70 4.92 -8.01
N PHE A 10 -4.38 3.63 -7.81
CA PHE A 10 -3.50 3.19 -6.73
C PHE A 10 -2.14 3.88 -6.84
N SER A 11 -1.49 3.85 -8.02
CA SER A 11 -0.17 4.45 -8.22
C SER A 11 -0.10 5.93 -7.87
N SER A 12 -1.18 6.68 -8.13
CA SER A 12 -1.25 8.11 -7.84
C SER A 12 -1.56 8.47 -6.38
N THR A 13 -2.21 7.60 -5.60
CA THR A 13 -2.81 7.98 -4.31
C THR A 13 -2.20 7.29 -3.10
N TRP A 14 -1.60 6.10 -3.26
CA TRP A 14 -1.22 5.25 -2.13
C TRP A 14 -0.30 5.92 -1.10
N LYS A 15 0.68 6.74 -1.55
CA LYS A 15 1.63 7.42 -0.66
C LYS A 15 0.92 8.39 0.26
N GLN A 16 0.12 9.28 -0.34
CA GLN A 16 -0.65 10.28 0.39
C GLN A 16 -1.65 9.62 1.35
N SER A 17 -2.29 8.52 0.93
CA SER A 17 -3.21 7.76 1.80
C SER A 17 -2.50 7.14 2.99
N VAL A 18 -1.29 6.58 2.80
CA VAL A 18 -0.46 6.04 3.90
C VAL A 18 -0.07 7.14 4.89
N GLU A 19 0.37 8.29 4.40
CA GLU A 19 0.73 9.42 5.25
C GLU A 19 -0.47 9.97 6.02
N SER A 20 -1.61 10.15 5.34
CA SER A 20 -2.85 10.62 5.96
C SER A 20 -3.33 9.67 7.07
N MET A 21 -3.31 8.36 6.80
CA MET A 21 -3.64 7.33 7.79
C MET A 21 -2.69 7.38 9.00
N SER A 22 -1.39 7.56 8.76
CA SER A 22 -0.40 7.70 9.84
C SER A 22 -0.70 8.92 10.72
N GLN A 23 -1.00 10.06 10.12
CA GLN A 23 -1.36 11.29 10.84
C GLN A 23 -2.68 11.13 11.62
N GLU A 24 -3.68 10.50 11.02
CA GLU A 24 -4.99 10.28 11.65
C GLU A 24 -4.89 9.35 12.87
N VAL A 25 -4.11 8.28 12.77
CA VAL A 25 -3.85 7.36 13.90
C VAL A 25 -3.12 8.09 15.03
N MET A 26 -2.11 8.89 14.71
CA MET A 26 -1.37 9.66 15.71
C MET A 26 -2.23 10.71 16.42
N ARG A 27 -3.22 11.29 15.73
CA ARG A 27 -4.19 12.23 16.33
C ARG A 27 -5.26 11.53 17.16
N SER A 28 -5.73 10.37 16.70
CA SER A 28 -6.85 9.66 17.31
C SER A 28 -6.45 8.80 18.53
N PHE A 29 -5.20 8.34 18.58
CA PHE A 29 -4.73 7.44 19.62
C PHE A 29 -3.58 8.08 20.40
N THR A 30 -3.90 8.73 21.53
CA THR A 30 -2.91 9.31 22.46
C THR A 30 -2.02 8.26 23.12
N ASN A 31 -2.50 7.01 23.23
CA ASN A 31 -1.67 5.87 23.60
C ASN A 31 -0.80 5.47 22.40
N PHE A 32 0.48 5.83 22.49
CA PHE A 32 1.45 5.62 21.42
C PHE A 32 1.62 4.15 21.00
N LYS A 33 1.54 3.21 21.96
CA LYS A 33 1.63 1.76 21.69
C LYS A 33 0.42 1.28 20.89
N ASN A 34 -0.78 1.71 21.27
CA ASN A 34 -2.01 1.35 20.56
C ASN A 34 -2.02 1.91 19.13
N GLY A 35 -1.72 3.21 18.97
CA GLY A 35 -1.63 3.84 17.65
C GLY A 35 -0.60 3.13 16.76
N THR A 36 0.56 2.79 17.33
CA THR A 36 1.60 2.00 16.64
C THR A 36 1.08 0.63 16.16
N SER A 37 0.40 -0.13 17.02
CA SER A 37 -0.14 -1.44 16.64
C SER A 37 -1.18 -1.34 15.52
N ILE A 38 -2.04 -0.32 15.56
CA ILE A 38 -3.06 -0.07 14.54
C ILE A 38 -2.42 0.25 13.19
N ILE A 39 -1.48 1.21 13.15
CA ILE A 39 -0.84 1.60 11.89
C ILE A 39 -0.02 0.43 11.31
N GLN A 40 0.68 -0.33 12.17
CA GLN A 40 1.42 -1.51 11.72
C GLN A 40 0.51 -2.59 11.13
N GLY A 41 -0.66 -2.82 11.74
CA GLY A 41 -1.66 -3.75 11.23
C GLY A 41 -2.17 -3.34 9.84
N ALA A 42 -2.57 -2.07 9.68
CA ALA A 42 -3.05 -1.56 8.41
C ALA A 42 -1.99 -1.60 7.30
N LEU A 43 -0.75 -1.19 7.61
CA LEU A 43 0.38 -1.24 6.68
C LEU A 43 0.76 -2.67 6.27
N THR A 44 0.67 -3.62 7.20
CA THR A 44 0.88 -5.04 6.91
C THR A 44 -0.17 -5.57 5.92
N GLN A 45 -1.45 -5.25 6.17
CA GLN A 45 -2.53 -5.63 5.26
C GLN A 45 -2.36 -5.00 3.88
N LEU A 46 -1.97 -3.72 3.80
CA LEU A 46 -1.69 -3.05 2.53
C LEU A 46 -0.66 -3.82 1.69
N ILE A 47 0.46 -4.24 2.29
CA ILE A 47 1.50 -5.02 1.61
C ILE A 47 0.94 -6.38 1.14
N GLN A 48 0.19 -7.08 2.00
CA GLN A 48 -0.39 -8.39 1.68
C GLN A 48 -1.38 -8.30 0.51
N TYR A 49 -2.28 -7.31 0.53
CA TYR A 49 -3.22 -7.07 -0.57
C TYR A 49 -2.50 -6.70 -1.86
N TYR A 50 -1.48 -5.85 -1.80
CA TYR A 50 -0.72 -5.47 -2.98
C TYR A 50 0.07 -6.65 -3.57
N HIS A 51 0.62 -7.52 -2.73
CA HIS A 51 1.25 -8.76 -3.15
C HIS A 51 0.25 -9.71 -3.84
N GLY A 52 -0.95 -9.88 -3.26
CA GLY A 52 -2.03 -10.63 -3.87
C GLY A 52 -2.47 -10.06 -5.23
N PHE A 53 -2.59 -8.74 -5.32
CA PHE A 53 -2.91 -8.04 -6.56
C PHE A 53 -1.84 -8.25 -7.65
N HIS A 54 -0.56 -8.16 -7.30
CA HIS A 54 0.55 -8.51 -8.20
C HIS A 54 0.46 -9.95 -8.69
N LYS A 55 0.20 -10.90 -7.79
CA LYS A 55 0.05 -12.33 -8.13
C LYS A 55 -1.10 -12.56 -9.12
N ILE A 56 -2.24 -11.88 -8.94
CA ILE A 56 -3.38 -11.94 -9.85
C ILE A 56 -2.99 -11.38 -11.21
N LEU A 57 -2.39 -10.19 -11.26
CA LEU A 57 -2.01 -9.56 -12.52
C LEU A 57 -0.89 -10.30 -13.27
N ASN A 58 -0.12 -11.14 -12.58
CA ASN A 58 0.89 -12.01 -13.20
C ASN A 58 0.31 -13.26 -13.89
N GLN A 59 -0.99 -13.57 -13.74
CA GLN A 59 -1.62 -14.70 -14.41
C GLN A 59 -1.59 -14.58 -15.94
N PRO A 60 -1.59 -15.70 -16.69
CA PRO A 60 -1.53 -15.71 -18.15
C PRO A 60 -2.57 -14.82 -18.84
N THR A 61 -3.80 -14.84 -18.33
CA THR A 61 -4.95 -14.06 -18.83
C THR A 61 -4.70 -12.55 -18.87
N PHE A 62 -3.78 -12.05 -18.05
CA PHE A 62 -3.47 -10.62 -17.96
C PHE A 62 -2.11 -10.24 -18.57
N ARG A 63 -1.36 -11.18 -19.17
CA ARG A 63 0.00 -10.92 -19.68
C ARG A 63 0.08 -9.88 -20.79
N SER A 64 -0.94 -9.77 -21.63
CA SER A 64 -0.99 -8.79 -22.72
C SER A 64 -1.35 -7.37 -22.27
N LEU A 65 -1.71 -7.17 -21.00
CA LEU A 65 -2.08 -5.85 -20.50
C LEU A 65 -0.86 -4.95 -20.29
N ALA A 66 -0.65 -3.99 -21.20
CA ALA A 66 0.44 -3.02 -21.13
C ALA A 66 0.52 -2.26 -19.80
N VAL A 67 -0.64 -1.97 -19.18
CA VAL A 67 -0.74 -1.25 -17.90
C VAL A 67 -0.06 -1.97 -16.73
N ARG A 68 0.27 -3.26 -16.87
CA ARG A 68 1.07 -3.98 -15.85
C ARG A 68 2.44 -3.36 -15.62
N SER A 69 3.02 -2.74 -16.66
CA SER A 69 4.29 -2.02 -16.53
C SER A 69 4.21 -0.81 -15.60
N GLU A 70 3.00 -0.31 -15.33
CA GLU A 70 2.74 0.84 -14.44
C GLU A 70 2.53 0.43 -12.97
N LEU A 71 2.62 -0.88 -12.67
CA LEU A 71 2.55 -1.36 -11.29
C LEU A 71 3.75 -0.86 -10.50
N ILE A 72 3.49 -0.33 -9.31
CA ILE A 72 4.53 -0.03 -8.35
C ILE A 72 5.31 -1.29 -8.01
N ASN A 73 6.62 -1.16 -7.96
CA ASN A 73 7.50 -2.21 -7.49
C ASN A 73 7.21 -2.51 -6.02
N LEU A 74 6.96 -3.78 -5.68
CA LEU A 74 6.64 -4.20 -4.31
C LEU A 74 7.73 -3.79 -3.31
N HIS A 75 9.01 -3.83 -3.71
CA HIS A 75 10.12 -3.39 -2.87
C HIS A 75 10.02 -1.90 -2.55
N HIS A 76 9.70 -1.06 -3.55
CA HIS A 76 9.51 0.38 -3.34
C HIS A 76 8.34 0.64 -2.38
N LEU A 77 7.22 -0.07 -2.53
CA LEU A 77 6.10 0.00 -1.59
C LEU A 77 6.56 -0.36 -0.17
N MET A 78 7.28 -1.47 0.00
CA MET A 78 7.76 -1.93 1.30
C MET A 78 8.73 -0.94 1.96
N VAL A 79 9.66 -0.36 1.19
CA VAL A 79 10.62 0.64 1.69
C VAL A 79 9.88 1.88 2.19
N GLU A 80 8.90 2.38 1.43
CA GLU A 80 8.12 3.55 1.84
C GLU A 80 7.30 3.26 3.09
N VAL A 81 6.59 2.13 3.11
CA VAL A 81 5.78 1.70 4.26
C VAL A 81 6.64 1.54 5.53
N LYS A 82 7.89 1.08 5.40
CA LYS A 82 8.83 0.98 6.52
C LYS A 82 9.19 2.34 7.13
N LYS A 83 9.10 3.46 6.40
CA LYS A 83 9.34 4.80 6.96
C LYS A 83 8.28 5.21 7.99
N HIS A 84 7.08 4.66 7.87
CA HIS A 84 5.98 4.91 8.79
C HIS A 84 5.97 3.93 9.97
N LYS A 85 6.95 3.00 10.07
CA LYS A 85 7.15 2.23 11.29
C LYS A 85 7.75 3.15 12.35
N PRO A 86 7.17 3.21 13.55
CA PRO A 86 7.76 3.95 14.64
C PRO A 86 9.04 3.26 15.13
N ASN A 87 10.12 4.04 15.25
CA ASN A 87 11.40 3.60 15.81
C ASN A 87 11.35 3.71 17.33
N PHE A 88 10.94 2.66 18.02
CA PHE A 88 10.98 2.57 19.48
C PHE A 88 11.53 1.21 19.89
#